data_AF-A0A967YFX4-F1
#
_entry.id   AF-A0A967YFX4-F1
#
_cell.length_a   1.000
_cell.length_b   1.000
_cell.length_c   1.000
_cell.angle_alpha   90.00
_cell.angle_beta   90.00
_cell.angle_gamma   90.00
#
_symmetry.space_group_name_H-M   'P 1'
#
loop_
_entity.id
_entity.type
_entity.pdbx_description
1 polymer ?
#
loop_
_entity_poly.entity_id
_entity_poly.type
_entity_poly.pdbx_seq_one_letter_code
_entity_poly.pdbx_strand_id
1 'polypeptide(L)' 'AEGLTTNEISERLFISPKTVENHRSSIMRKLDLHSTIEVVRYAAKLGLIDIDLWKE' A
#
# COMPACT_ATOMS: atom_id res chain seq x y z
N ALA A 1 5.26 4.11 -0.89
CA ALA A 1 4.89 4.62 0.44
C ALA A 1 4.68 6.13 0.39
N GLU A 2 4.20 6.64 -0.74
CA GLU A 2 4.17 8.06 -1.12
C GLU A 2 3.11 8.87 -0.36
N GLY A 3 2.66 8.42 0.81
CA GLY A 3 1.71 9.15 1.66
C GLY A 3 0.27 9.27 1.11
N LEU A 4 -0.02 8.72 -0.07
CA LEU A 4 -1.33 8.86 -0.71
C LEU A 4 -2.47 8.28 0.14
N THR A 5 -3.55 9.04 0.22
CA THR A 5 -4.82 8.66 0.82
C THR A 5 -5.55 7.63 -0.05
N THR A 6 -6.55 6.95 0.53
CA THR A 6 -7.40 6.00 -0.20
C THR A 6 -8.10 6.65 -1.39
N ASN A 7 -8.53 7.90 -1.25
CA ASN A 7 -9.21 8.63 -2.32
C ASN A 7 -8.24 8.95 -3.48
N GLU A 8 -7.06 9.47 -3.19
CA GLU A 8 -6.05 9.77 -4.22
C GLU A 8 -5.62 8.52 -4.99
N ILE A 9 -5.47 7.38 -4.30
CA ILE A 9 -5.16 6.09 -4.93
C ILE A 9 -6.32 5.65 -5.82
N SER A 10 -7.56 5.80 -5.33
CA SER A 10 -8.77 5.40 -6.06
C SER A 10 -8.95 6.20 -7.36
N GLU A 11 -8.67 7.50 -7.32
CA GLU A 11 -8.72 8.41 -8.48
C GLU A 11 -7.62 8.06 -9.50
N ARG A 12 -6.37 7.88 -9.05
CA ARG A 12 -5.25 7.50 -9.94
C ARG A 12 -5.45 6.16 -10.64
N LEU A 13 -6.09 5.20 -9.96
CA LEU A 13 -6.29 3.84 -10.46
C LEU A 13 -7.67 3.62 -11.10
N PHE A 14 -8.52 4.65 -11.16
CA PHE A 14 -9.89 4.57 -11.70
C PHE A 14 -10.74 3.44 -11.08
N ILE A 15 -10.61 3.24 -9.77
CA ILE A 15 -11.37 2.24 -8.99
C ILE A 15 -12.07 2.89 -7.81
N SER A 16 -13.03 2.20 -7.20
CA SER A 16 -13.69 2.74 -6.01
C SER A 16 -12.73 2.79 -4.80
N PRO A 17 -12.88 3.76 -3.88
CA PRO A 17 -12.16 3.76 -2.61
C PRO A 17 -12.32 2.44 -1.84
N LYS A 18 -13.51 1.83 -1.92
CA LYS A 18 -13.80 0.54 -1.28
C LYS A 18 -12.94 -0.59 -1.84
N THR A 19 -12.66 -0.56 -3.14
CA THR A 19 -11.77 -1.53 -3.79
C THR A 19 -10.35 -1.40 -3.26
N VAL A 20 -9.84 -0.17 -3.08
CA VAL A 20 -8.52 0.09 -2.47
C VAL A 20 -8.44 -0.48 -1.05
N GLU A 21 -9.44 -0.22 -0.21
CA GLU A 21 -9.53 -0.80 1.14
C GLU A 21 -9.51 -2.33 1.11
N ASN A 22 -10.34 -2.93 0.25
CA ASN A 22 -10.43 -4.39 0.13
C ASN A 22 -9.10 -5.04 -0.28
N HIS A 23 -8.34 -4.39 -1.18
CA HIS A 23 -6.99 -4.83 -1.52
C HIS A 23 -6.05 -4.76 -0.31
N ARG A 24 -6.03 -3.64 0.43
CA ARG A 24 -5.21 -3.48 1.64
C ARG A 24 -5.55 -4.54 2.69
N SER A 25 -6.84 -4.71 3.01
CA SER A 25 -7.30 -5.72 3.97
C SER A 25 -6.95 -7.14 3.52
N SER A 26 -7.02 -7.43 2.23
CA SER A 26 -6.65 -8.75 1.70
C SER A 26 -5.16 -9.01 1.78
N ILE A 27 -4.32 -8.01 1.49
CA ILE A 27 -2.86 -8.11 1.63
C ILE A 27 -2.49 -8.32 3.10
N MET A 28 -3.02 -7.47 3.99
CA MET A 28 -2.81 -7.57 5.44
C MET A 28 -3.21 -8.94 5.98
N ARG A 29 -4.40 -9.43 5.65
CA ARG A 29 -4.88 -10.76 6.07
C ARG A 29 -4.00 -11.90 5.53
N LYS A 30 -3.58 -11.84 4.26
CA LYS A 30 -2.78 -12.91 3.63
C LYS A 30 -1.36 -13.01 4.20
N LEU A 31 -0.83 -11.90 4.68
CA LEU A 31 0.55 -11.79 5.18
C LEU A 31 0.62 -11.67 6.71
N ASP A 32 -0.52 -11.79 7.39
CA ASP A 32 -0.67 -11.58 8.84
C ASP A 32 -0.04 -10.27 9.32
N LEU A 33 -0.38 -9.18 8.63
CA LEU A 33 0.07 -7.82 8.94
C LEU A 33 -1.10 -7.00 9.47
N HIS A 34 -0.83 -6.12 10.42
CA HIS A 34 -1.87 -5.38 11.16
C HIS A 34 -1.88 -3.89 10.86
N SER A 35 -0.96 -3.40 10.03
CA SER A 35 -0.88 -1.98 9.68
C SER A 35 -0.33 -1.72 8.29
N THR A 36 -0.71 -0.58 7.70
CA THR A 36 -0.16 -0.13 6.41
C THR A 36 1.36 0.02 6.46
N ILE A 37 1.92 0.46 7.61
CA ILE A 37 3.37 0.60 7.76
C ILE A 37 4.08 -0.75 7.74
N GLU A 38 3.47 -1.81 8.31
CA GLU A 38 4.00 -3.16 8.20
C GLU A 38 3.99 -3.67 6.76
N VAL A 39 2.92 -3.42 6.01
CA VAL A 39 2.85 -3.76 4.57
C VAL A 39 3.97 -3.09 3.80
N VAL A 40 4.21 -1.79 4.03
CA VAL A 40 5.31 -1.05 3.40
C VAL A 40 6.67 -1.65 3.78
N ARG A 41 6.93 -1.88 5.08
CA ARG A 41 8.20 -2.48 5.52
C ARG A 41 8.41 -3.87 4.94
N TYR A 42 7.34 -4.67 4.86
CA TYR A 42 7.38 -6.01 4.30
C TYR A 42 7.73 -5.97 2.81
N ALA A 43 7.06 -5.14 2.02
CA ALA A 43 7.33 -4.97 0.60
C ALA A 43 8.77 -4.48 0.34
N ALA A 44 9.28 -3.57 1.17
CA ALA A 44 10.66 -3.09 1.06
C ALA A 44 11.70 -4.17 1.38
N LYS A 45 11.48 -4.97 2.43
CA LYS A 45 12.36 -6.11 2.77
C LYS A 45 12.43 -7.14 1.64
N LEU A 46 11.36 -7.29 0.86
CA LEU A 46 11.32 -8.17 -0.30
C LEU A 46 11.89 -7.54 -1.58
N GLY A 47 12.28 -6.26 -1.55
CA GLY A 47 12.75 -5.54 -2.74
C GLY A 47 11.63 -5.27 -3.77
N LEU A 48 10.36 -5.35 -3.38
CA LEU A 48 9.21 -5.09 -4.26
C LEU A 48 8.96 -3.60 -4.50
N ILE A 49 9.49 -2.77 -3.60
CA ILE A 49 9.46 -1.32 -3.68
C ILE A 49 10.85 -0.81 -3.36
N ASP A 50 11.26 0.22 -4.09
CA ASP A 50 12.49 0.93 -3.81
C ASP A 50 12.18 2.10 -2.86
N ILE A 51 12.83 2.12 -1.70
CA ILE A 51 12.69 3.19 -0.71
C ILE A 51 13.48 4.44 -1.16
N ASP A 52 14.53 4.26 -1.96
CA ASP A 52 15.39 5.35 -2.43
C ASP A 52 14.72 6.18 -3.54
N LEU A 53 13.75 5.62 -4.29
CA LEU A 53 12.91 6.36 -5.24
C LEU A 53 11.99 7.40 -4.58
N TRP A 54 11.95 7.45 -3.24
CA TRP A 54 11.13 8.40 -2.48
C TRP A 54 11.95 9.42 -1.71
N LYS A 55 13.27 9.50 -1.97
CA LYS A 55 14.14 10.58 -1.48
C LYS A 55 14.04 11.79 -2.41
N GLU A 56 12.94 12.53 -2.30
CA GLU A 56 12.87 13.94 -2.71
C GLU A 56 12.47 14.80 -1.51
#